data_AF-A0A7S4T4K9-F1
#
_entry.id   AF-A0A7S4T4K9-F1
#
_cell.length_a   1.000
_cell.length_b   1.000
_cell.length_c   1.000
_cell.angle_alpha   90.00
_cell.angle_beta   90.00
_cell.angle_gamma   90.00
#
_symmetry.space_group_name_H-M   'P 1'
#
loop_
_entity.id
_entity.type
_entity.pdbx_description
1 polymer ?
#
loop_
_entity_poly.entity_id
_entity_poly.type
_entity_poly.pdbx_seq_one_letter_code
_entity_poly.pdbx_strand_id
1 'polypeptide(L)'
;MSDSRVAPPNRLMAPAAGSVLQLFLSTLPLLGVMIYFLYLAYKRPSLASYNIPNDADDAYIKETMELDGEQIGLMEMLYVFLSSLLIWSTLGMYLNLFVPRRREIIHRYLEEGVQVLGDVYYDNPRKKCCFSRLTQCFFADYATVIYSHPDPSRLPVSNAGDQWIVQKRVRTYQLFHRERISIVVLPELPLSGQPKADIEIDVASYRQVYATSRDRIREIQYIVAFWIFFTLDGTLYLLFQMYQVNPAYEDFQLAWIISAAFVLVVVPLVAFGGNWIRWSSYKRWLTKSGRVLTDDETNRIVIPAQSTDSELAKRPGAANNSDYSAMV
;
A
#
# COMPACT_ATOMS: atom_id res chain seq x y z
N MET A 1 36.77 -11.89 -20.98
CA MET A 1 36.06 -12.44 -19.81
C MET A 1 36.30 -11.50 -18.65
N SER A 2 35.43 -10.53 -18.46
CA SER A 2 35.50 -9.57 -17.36
C SER A 2 34.15 -9.62 -16.67
N ASP A 3 34.14 -10.19 -15.46
CA ASP A 3 32.98 -10.18 -14.56
C ASP A 3 32.64 -8.73 -14.20
N SER A 4 31.74 -8.14 -14.97
CA SER A 4 31.03 -6.93 -14.57
C SER A 4 30.07 -7.32 -13.45
N ARG A 5 30.53 -7.13 -12.21
CA ARG A 5 29.66 -7.11 -11.03
C ARG A 5 28.65 -5.99 -11.20
N VAL A 6 27.51 -6.31 -11.80
CA VAL A 6 26.33 -5.47 -11.79
C VAL A 6 25.94 -5.30 -10.32
N ALA A 7 26.11 -4.09 -9.80
CA ALA A 7 25.65 -3.74 -8.46
C ALA A 7 24.14 -4.06 -8.38
N PRO A 8 23.67 -4.81 -7.37
CA PRO A 8 22.26 -5.14 -7.27
C PRO A 8 21.46 -3.83 -7.17
N PRO A 9 20.43 -3.63 -8.01
CA PRO A 9 19.64 -2.41 -7.99
C PRO A 9 19.00 -2.25 -6.61
N ASN A 10 19.19 -1.05 -6.06
CA ASN A 10 18.60 -0.49 -4.85
C ASN A 10 17.56 -1.37 -4.15
N ARG A 11 17.99 -1.98 -3.04
CA ARG A 11 17.16 -2.65 -2.03
C ARG A 11 16.24 -1.62 -1.35
N LEU A 12 15.15 -1.23 -2.00
CA LEU A 12 14.19 -0.27 -1.44
C LEU A 12 12.91 -0.92 -0.88
N MET A 13 12.71 -2.25 -1.00
CA MET A 13 11.42 -2.86 -0.63
C MET A 13 11.46 -4.20 0.12
N ALA A 14 12.63 -4.69 0.53
CA ALA A 14 12.69 -5.75 1.55
C ALA A 14 13.27 -5.11 2.81
N PRO A 15 12.51 -4.99 3.91
CA PRO A 15 13.12 -4.50 5.13
C PRO A 15 14.18 -5.54 5.52
N ALA A 16 15.42 -5.06 5.62
CA ALA A 16 16.62 -5.89 5.82
C ALA A 16 16.45 -6.78 7.07
N ALA A 17 17.36 -7.71 7.32
CA ALA A 17 17.34 -8.58 8.51
C ALA A 17 17.19 -7.85 9.88
N GLY A 18 17.25 -6.51 9.91
CA GLY A 18 16.84 -5.68 11.04
C GLY A 18 15.35 -5.27 11.11
N SER A 19 14.45 -5.76 10.26
CA SER A 19 13.07 -5.23 10.15
C SER A 19 12.21 -5.39 11.41
N VAL A 20 12.34 -6.53 12.10
CA VAL A 20 11.56 -6.83 13.31
C VAL A 20 12.12 -6.07 14.49
N LEU A 21 13.44 -6.08 14.65
CA LEU A 21 14.13 -5.27 15.66
C LEU A 21 13.87 -3.77 15.42
N GLN A 22 13.89 -3.31 14.17
CA GLN A 22 13.57 -1.94 13.82
C GLN A 22 12.12 -1.60 14.12
N LEU A 23 11.17 -2.49 13.82
CA LEU A 23 9.77 -2.31 14.20
C LEU A 23 9.65 -2.20 15.73
N PHE A 24 10.22 -3.15 16.46
CA PHE A 24 10.22 -3.16 17.92
C PHE A 24 10.81 -1.86 18.50
N LEU A 25 12.04 -1.50 18.10
CA LEU A 25 12.73 -0.29 18.53
C LEU A 25 11.96 0.98 18.14
N SER A 26 11.31 1.00 16.96
CA SER A 26 10.50 2.15 16.54
C SER A 26 9.23 2.33 17.38
N THR A 27 8.74 1.25 18.01
CA THR A 27 7.57 1.29 18.88
C THR A 27 7.90 1.53 20.35
N LEU A 28 9.17 1.47 20.76
CA LEU A 28 9.59 1.72 22.15
C LEU A 28 9.25 3.12 22.67
N PRO A 29 9.42 4.22 21.90
CA PRO A 29 8.99 5.54 22.36
C PRO A 29 7.49 5.60 22.64
N LEU A 30 6.69 4.98 21.77
CA LEU A 30 5.24 4.87 21.97
C LEU A 30 4.93 4.07 23.24
N LEU A 31 5.65 2.97 23.48
CA LEU A 31 5.48 2.16 24.69
C LEU A 31 5.80 2.97 25.95
N GLY A 32 6.89 3.75 25.93
CA GLY A 32 7.26 4.64 27.02
C GLY A 32 6.16 5.66 27.35
N VAL A 33 5.57 6.29 26.32
CA VAL A 33 4.46 7.24 26.50
C VAL A 33 3.22 6.55 27.08
N MET A 34 2.87 5.36 26.57
CA MET A 34 1.70 4.62 27.06
C MET A 34 1.88 4.14 28.50
N ILE A 35 3.06 3.64 28.86
CA ILE A 35 3.40 3.27 30.25
C ILE A 35 3.34 4.50 31.14
N TYR A 36 3.84 5.65 30.68
CA TYR A 36 3.73 6.90 31.41
C TYR A 36 2.27 7.31 31.65
N PHE A 37 1.38 7.15 30.67
CA PHE A 37 -0.06 7.37 30.86
C PHE A 37 -0.69 6.40 31.86
N LEU A 38 -0.33 5.12 31.83
CA LEU A 38 -0.80 4.16 32.84
C LEU A 38 -0.30 4.54 34.25
N TYR A 39 0.92 5.05 34.35
CA TYR A 39 1.47 5.55 35.61
C TYR A 39 0.74 6.80 36.10
N LEU A 40 0.43 7.77 35.23
CA LEU A 40 -0.38 8.93 35.59
C LEU A 40 -1.76 8.50 36.06
N ALA A 41 -2.41 7.58 35.33
CA ALA A 41 -3.71 7.03 35.70
C ALA A 41 -3.67 6.30 37.05
N TYR A 42 -2.62 5.54 37.33
CA TYR A 42 -2.43 4.88 38.63
C TYR A 42 -2.37 5.88 39.80
N LYS A 43 -1.76 7.06 39.61
CA LYS A 43 -1.68 8.09 40.64
C LYS A 43 -2.98 8.86 40.84
N ARG A 44 -3.93 8.80 39.90
CA ARG A 44 -5.15 9.63 39.91
C ARG A 44 -5.96 9.52 41.20
N PRO A 45 -6.25 8.32 41.74
CA PRO A 45 -7.05 8.21 42.95
C PRO A 45 -6.37 8.79 44.20
N SER A 46 -5.05 9.05 44.15
CA SER A 46 -4.31 9.61 45.29
C SER A 46 -4.20 11.14 45.28
N LEU A 47 -4.64 11.79 44.20
CA LEU A 47 -4.58 13.24 44.05
C LEU A 47 -5.74 13.94 44.78
N ALA A 48 -5.48 15.12 45.31
CA ALA A 48 -6.46 15.86 46.10
C ALA A 48 -7.63 16.34 45.23
N SER A 49 -7.34 16.74 43.99
CA SER A 49 -8.32 17.22 43.00
C SER A 49 -9.42 16.20 42.67
N TYR A 50 -9.13 14.91 42.83
CA TYR A 50 -10.07 13.82 42.51
C TYR A 50 -10.79 13.26 43.73
N ASN A 51 -10.42 13.70 44.93
CA ASN A 51 -11.02 13.31 46.21
C ASN A 51 -11.72 14.48 46.91
N ILE A 52 -12.12 15.50 46.14
CA ILE A 52 -12.81 16.66 46.68
C ILE A 52 -14.20 16.24 47.18
N PRO A 53 -14.60 16.62 48.41
CA PRO A 53 -15.95 16.39 48.93
C PRO A 53 -17.02 17.02 48.02
N ASN A 54 -18.16 16.37 47.86
CA ASN A 54 -19.24 16.85 46.98
C ASN A 54 -19.87 18.18 47.43
N ASP A 55 -19.61 18.61 48.67
CA ASP A 55 -20.07 19.83 49.31
C ASP A 55 -18.98 20.92 49.40
N ALA A 56 -17.84 20.73 48.74
CA ALA A 56 -16.76 21.71 48.75
C ALA A 56 -17.11 22.98 47.96
N ASP A 57 -16.79 24.15 48.52
CA ASP A 57 -16.95 25.44 47.86
C ASP A 57 -16.00 25.60 46.65
N ASP A 58 -16.41 26.39 45.65
CA ASP A 58 -15.65 26.66 44.42
C ASP A 58 -14.21 27.14 44.68
N ALA A 59 -13.97 27.86 45.78
CA ALA A 59 -12.65 28.34 46.17
C ALA A 59 -11.71 27.18 46.56
N TYR A 60 -12.23 26.16 47.27
CA TYR A 60 -11.49 24.98 47.67
C TYR A 60 -11.16 24.09 46.47
N ILE A 61 -12.09 23.97 45.52
CA ILE A 61 -11.88 23.25 44.24
C ILE A 61 -10.73 23.90 43.47
N LYS A 62 -10.73 25.23 43.37
CA LYS A 62 -9.67 25.94 42.65
C LYS A 62 -8.31 25.82 43.32
N GLU A 63 -8.24 25.93 44.65
CA GLU A 63 -6.99 25.77 45.41
C GLU A 63 -6.42 24.35 45.28
N THR A 64 -7.28 23.33 45.37
CA THR A 64 -6.85 21.93 45.20
C THR A 64 -6.43 21.61 43.77
N MET A 65 -7.07 22.20 42.75
CA MET A 65 -6.61 22.09 41.35
C MET A 65 -5.28 22.80 41.11
N GLU A 66 -5.04 23.96 41.73
CA GLU A 66 -3.77 24.70 41.61
C GLU A 66 -2.60 23.95 42.27
N LEU A 67 -2.83 23.24 43.38
CA LEU A 67 -1.82 22.42 44.06
C LEU A 67 -1.36 21.23 43.21
N ASP A 68 -2.29 20.63 42.48
CA ASP A 68 -2.13 19.39 41.73
C ASP A 68 -1.60 19.62 40.30
N GLY A 69 -1.60 20.87 39.82
CA GLY A 69 -1.03 21.32 38.56
C GLY A 69 -1.85 20.98 37.32
N GLU A 70 -1.30 21.30 36.13
CA GLU A 70 -1.94 20.95 34.85
C GLU A 70 -1.90 19.44 34.63
N GLN A 71 -3.06 18.88 34.29
CA GLN A 71 -3.31 17.45 34.34
C GLN A 71 -4.02 16.98 33.07
N ILE A 72 -3.43 15.97 32.41
CA ILE A 72 -4.01 15.33 31.22
C ILE A 72 -5.25 14.53 31.63
N GLY A 73 -6.40 14.76 31.02
CA GLY A 73 -7.64 14.06 31.40
C GLY A 73 -7.52 12.54 31.21
N LEU A 74 -8.17 11.75 32.07
CA LEU A 74 -8.22 10.29 31.87
C LEU A 74 -8.91 9.96 30.54
N MET A 75 -9.91 10.76 30.14
CA MET A 75 -10.58 10.63 28.85
C MET A 75 -9.64 10.85 27.66
N GLU A 76 -8.70 11.79 27.77
CA GLU A 76 -7.71 12.06 26.72
C GLU A 76 -6.73 10.89 26.59
N MET A 77 -6.27 10.35 27.71
CA MET A 77 -5.45 9.13 27.71
C MET A 77 -6.21 7.97 27.05
N LEU A 78 -7.50 7.80 27.37
CA LEU A 78 -8.34 6.76 26.79
C LEU A 78 -8.41 6.86 25.25
N TYR A 79 -8.55 8.07 24.68
CA TYR A 79 -8.51 8.25 23.23
C TYR A 79 -7.18 7.84 22.60
N VAL A 80 -6.07 8.06 23.29
CA VAL A 80 -4.75 7.64 22.81
C VAL A 80 -4.62 6.12 22.77
N PHE A 81 -5.16 5.41 23.77
CA PHE A 81 -5.23 3.94 23.77
C PHE A 81 -6.17 3.41 22.67
N LEU A 82 -7.37 3.97 22.53
CA LEU A 82 -8.34 3.57 21.50
C LEU A 82 -7.82 3.80 20.07
N SER A 83 -7.20 4.94 19.81
CA SER A 83 -6.60 5.24 18.49
C SER A 83 -5.45 4.29 18.15
N SER A 84 -4.62 3.96 19.14
CA SER A 84 -3.55 2.97 18.99
C SER A 84 -4.12 1.58 18.72
N LEU A 85 -5.15 1.17 19.46
CA LEU A 85 -5.86 -0.09 19.25
C LEU A 85 -6.41 -0.20 17.82
N LEU A 86 -6.98 0.89 17.28
CA LEU A 86 -7.46 0.93 15.89
C LEU A 86 -6.34 0.69 14.88
N ILE A 87 -5.20 1.36 15.04
CA ILE A 87 -4.04 1.23 14.14
C ILE A 87 -3.50 -0.20 14.18
N TRP A 88 -3.26 -0.74 15.37
CA TRP A 88 -2.72 -2.09 15.55
C TRP A 88 -3.70 -3.17 15.09
N SER A 89 -5.00 -3.01 15.35
CA SER A 89 -6.04 -3.93 14.85
C SER A 89 -6.12 -3.90 13.33
N THR A 90 -6.03 -2.71 12.71
CA THR A 90 -6.03 -2.57 11.24
C THR A 90 -4.82 -3.26 10.62
N LEU A 91 -3.63 -3.09 11.21
CA LEU A 91 -2.42 -3.78 10.78
C LEU A 91 -2.52 -5.30 11.00
N GLY A 92 -3.01 -5.73 12.16
CA GLY A 92 -3.19 -7.15 12.49
C GLY A 92 -4.14 -7.84 11.52
N MET A 93 -5.29 -7.22 11.21
CA MET A 93 -6.24 -7.72 10.23
C MET A 93 -5.63 -7.82 8.83
N TYR A 94 -4.86 -6.80 8.42
CA TYR A 94 -4.15 -6.82 7.14
C TYR A 94 -3.18 -8.01 7.03
N LEU A 95 -2.33 -8.19 8.05
CA LEU A 95 -1.31 -9.24 8.07
C LEU A 95 -1.92 -10.64 8.11
N ASN A 96 -3.01 -10.84 8.86
CA ASN A 96 -3.59 -12.17 9.06
C ASN A 96 -4.51 -12.62 7.91
N LEU A 97 -5.29 -11.72 7.32
CA LEU A 97 -6.30 -12.09 6.32
C LEU A 97 -5.91 -11.73 4.88
N PHE A 98 -5.33 -10.56 4.68
CA PHE A 98 -5.16 -10.00 3.34
C PHE A 98 -3.79 -10.31 2.75
N VAL A 99 -2.75 -10.44 3.57
CA VAL A 99 -1.44 -10.91 3.09
C VAL A 99 -1.49 -12.35 2.54
N PRO A 100 -2.13 -13.34 3.20
CA PRO A 100 -2.27 -14.68 2.62
C PRO A 100 -3.04 -14.67 1.30
N ARG A 101 -4.16 -13.93 1.23
CA ARG A 101 -4.95 -13.81 0.00
C ARG A 101 -4.17 -13.15 -1.14
N ARG A 102 -3.37 -12.13 -0.83
CA ARG A 102 -2.48 -11.51 -1.84
C ARG A 102 -1.47 -12.52 -2.37
N ARG A 103 -0.87 -13.32 -1.49
CA ARG A 103 0.08 -14.37 -1.87
C ARG A 103 -0.57 -15.42 -2.75
N GLU A 104 -1.78 -15.85 -2.42
CA GLU A 104 -2.53 -16.82 -3.21
C GLU A 104 -2.74 -16.35 -4.66
N ILE A 105 -3.14 -15.09 -4.87
CA ILE A 105 -3.28 -14.56 -6.23
C ILE A 105 -1.94 -14.56 -6.97
N ILE A 106 -0.86 -14.10 -6.34
CA ILE A 106 0.47 -14.06 -6.96
C ILE A 106 0.96 -15.49 -7.29
N HIS A 107 0.68 -16.46 -6.43
CA HIS A 107 0.97 -17.87 -6.69
C HIS A 107 0.21 -18.39 -7.90
N ARG A 108 -1.07 -18.05 -8.06
CA ARG A 108 -1.84 -18.42 -9.28
C ARG A 108 -1.22 -17.86 -10.55
N TYR A 109 -0.68 -16.63 -10.54
CA TYR A 109 0.05 -16.12 -11.70
C TYR A 109 1.31 -16.93 -12.03
N LEU A 110 2.00 -17.47 -11.03
CA LEU A 110 3.18 -18.31 -11.26
C LEU A 110 2.84 -19.69 -11.82
N GLU A 111 1.75 -20.28 -11.33
CA GLU A 111 1.38 -21.67 -11.63
C GLU A 111 0.52 -21.80 -12.90
N GLU A 112 -0.46 -20.91 -13.06
CA GLU A 112 -1.45 -20.95 -14.16
C GLU A 112 -1.14 -19.94 -15.27
N GLY A 113 -0.23 -19.00 -15.03
CA GLY A 113 -0.03 -17.84 -15.90
C GLY A 113 0.62 -18.18 -17.24
N VAL A 114 -0.01 -17.71 -18.32
CA VAL A 114 0.52 -17.80 -19.68
C VAL A 114 1.39 -16.57 -19.97
N GLN A 115 2.59 -16.79 -20.48
CA GLN A 115 3.53 -15.72 -20.82
C GLN A 115 3.24 -15.19 -22.23
N VAL A 116 3.20 -13.87 -22.33
CA VAL A 116 2.92 -13.11 -23.55
C VAL A 116 3.92 -11.95 -23.62
N LEU A 117 4.33 -11.55 -24.83
CA LEU A 117 5.12 -10.34 -25.01
C LEU A 117 4.19 -9.14 -25.21
N GLY A 118 4.50 -8.02 -24.56
CA GLY A 118 3.79 -6.78 -24.81
C GLY A 118 4.69 -5.56 -24.79
N ASP A 119 4.23 -4.54 -25.50
CA ASP A 119 4.92 -3.27 -25.68
C ASP A 119 4.57 -2.32 -24.52
N VAL A 120 5.58 -1.65 -23.97
CA VAL A 120 5.45 -0.75 -22.81
C VAL A 120 5.47 0.70 -23.25
N TYR A 121 4.46 1.45 -22.83
CA TYR A 121 4.33 2.88 -23.04
C TYR A 121 4.35 3.59 -21.69
N TYR A 122 5.37 4.43 -21.50
CA TYR A 122 5.45 5.29 -20.32
C TYR A 122 4.63 6.57 -20.58
N ASP A 123 3.70 6.87 -19.68
CA ASP A 123 2.97 8.13 -19.73
C ASP A 123 3.97 9.28 -19.57
N ASN A 124 4.03 10.16 -20.56
CA ASN A 124 4.98 11.27 -20.58
C ASN A 124 4.64 12.24 -19.42
N PRO A 125 5.52 12.43 -18.40
CA PRO A 125 5.17 13.16 -17.17
C PRO A 125 4.97 14.67 -17.36
N ARG A 126 5.16 15.20 -18.58
CA ARG A 126 5.27 16.64 -18.87
C ARG A 126 3.94 17.43 -18.90
N LYS A 127 2.78 16.86 -18.56
CA LYS A 127 1.47 17.54 -18.74
C LYS A 127 0.56 17.66 -17.51
N LYS A 128 1.07 17.68 -16.27
CA LYS A 128 0.20 17.90 -15.09
C LYS A 128 0.72 18.99 -14.15
N CYS A 129 -0.23 19.83 -13.70
CA CYS A 129 -0.07 21.08 -12.95
C CYS A 129 0.67 20.91 -11.60
N CYS A 130 1.05 22.02 -10.95
CA CYS A 130 1.94 22.07 -9.76
C CYS A 130 1.50 21.19 -8.56
N PHE A 131 0.20 20.87 -8.42
CA PHE A 131 -0.29 19.92 -7.41
C PHE A 131 0.05 18.44 -7.70
N SER A 132 0.65 18.15 -8.87
CA SER A 132 0.98 16.80 -9.30
C SER A 132 2.29 16.26 -8.74
N ARG A 133 3.15 17.05 -8.08
CA ARG A 133 4.44 16.56 -7.55
C ARG A 133 4.27 15.53 -6.43
N LEU A 134 3.34 15.76 -5.50
CA LEU A 134 3.06 14.83 -4.40
C LEU A 134 2.42 13.53 -4.91
N THR A 135 1.55 13.62 -5.93
CA THR A 135 0.95 12.44 -6.57
C THR A 135 1.92 11.74 -7.53
N GLN A 136 2.84 12.45 -8.17
CA GLN A 136 3.89 11.88 -9.03
C GLN A 136 4.79 10.92 -8.24
N CYS A 137 5.13 11.21 -6.99
CA CYS A 137 5.89 10.26 -6.15
C CYS A 137 5.16 8.92 -5.95
N PHE A 138 3.83 8.90 -5.99
CA PHE A 138 3.04 7.66 -5.86
C PHE A 138 2.72 6.99 -7.20
N PHE A 139 2.73 7.74 -8.31
CA PHE A 139 2.34 7.24 -9.64
C PHE A 139 3.50 7.07 -10.64
N ALA A 140 4.73 7.47 -10.30
CA ALA A 140 5.92 7.33 -11.15
C ALA A 140 6.24 5.87 -11.51
N ASP A 141 5.79 4.92 -10.69
CA ASP A 141 6.05 3.48 -10.86
C ASP A 141 5.08 2.78 -11.82
N TYR A 142 4.25 3.49 -12.61
CA TYR A 142 3.26 2.85 -13.48
C TYR A 142 3.50 3.12 -14.96
N ALA A 143 3.37 2.08 -15.77
CA ALA A 143 3.41 2.14 -17.22
C ALA A 143 2.14 1.52 -17.81
N THR A 144 1.83 1.88 -19.05
CA THR A 144 0.73 1.30 -19.82
C THR A 144 1.31 0.26 -20.76
N VAL A 145 0.81 -0.96 -20.70
CA VAL A 145 1.33 -2.09 -21.47
C VAL A 145 0.25 -2.62 -22.39
N ILE A 146 0.65 -2.90 -23.62
CA ILE A 146 -0.22 -3.37 -24.69
C ILE A 146 0.24 -4.76 -25.12
N TYR A 147 -0.65 -5.74 -25.09
CA TYR A 147 -0.31 -7.12 -25.41
C TYR A 147 -1.46 -7.84 -26.11
N SER A 148 -1.12 -8.83 -26.94
CA SER A 148 -2.11 -9.68 -27.59
C SER A 148 -2.52 -10.85 -26.71
N HIS A 149 -3.80 -11.06 -26.49
CA HIS A 149 -4.26 -12.17 -25.68
C HIS A 149 -4.06 -13.52 -26.41
N PRO A 150 -3.55 -14.58 -25.75
CA PRO A 150 -3.26 -15.86 -26.39
C PRO A 150 -4.51 -16.67 -26.78
N ASP A 151 -5.65 -16.41 -26.14
CA ASP A 151 -6.92 -17.10 -26.44
C ASP A 151 -8.02 -16.07 -26.78
N PRO A 152 -8.32 -15.83 -28.07
CA PRO A 152 -9.35 -14.89 -28.51
C PRO A 152 -10.77 -15.43 -28.36
N SER A 153 -10.95 -16.72 -28.07
CA SER A 153 -12.26 -17.40 -28.13
C SER A 153 -13.16 -17.18 -26.90
N ARG A 154 -12.63 -16.64 -25.80
CA ARG A 154 -13.29 -16.63 -24.48
C ARG A 154 -13.99 -15.33 -24.09
N LEU A 155 -14.13 -14.36 -24.99
CA LEU A 155 -14.75 -13.06 -24.68
C LEU A 155 -15.97 -12.74 -25.55
N PRO A 156 -17.01 -12.09 -24.98
CA PRO A 156 -18.34 -11.98 -25.58
C PRO A 156 -18.48 -10.95 -26.71
N VAL A 157 -17.36 -10.42 -27.23
CA VAL A 157 -17.36 -9.35 -28.25
C VAL A 157 -16.39 -9.72 -29.36
N SER A 158 -16.73 -10.69 -30.20
CA SER A 158 -16.01 -10.87 -31.47
C SER A 158 -17.02 -11.13 -32.58
N ASN A 159 -17.25 -10.09 -33.35
CA ASN A 159 -17.31 -10.23 -34.79
C ASN A 159 -15.85 -10.12 -35.28
N ALA A 160 -15.45 -11.00 -36.19
CA ALA A 160 -14.12 -11.12 -36.81
C ALA A 160 -13.04 -11.82 -35.96
N GLY A 161 -12.44 -12.85 -36.57
CA GLY A 161 -11.41 -13.72 -36.00
C GLY A 161 -10.03 -13.07 -35.89
N ASP A 162 -9.97 -11.83 -35.40
CA ASP A 162 -8.73 -11.08 -35.24
C ASP A 162 -8.25 -11.07 -33.78
N GLN A 163 -6.93 -11.07 -33.67
CA GLN A 163 -6.14 -11.10 -32.45
C GLN A 163 -6.51 -9.96 -31.49
N TRP A 164 -6.92 -10.31 -30.26
CA TRP A 164 -7.37 -9.32 -29.27
C TRP A 164 -6.18 -8.59 -28.66
N ILE A 165 -6.23 -7.25 -28.65
CA ILE A 165 -5.17 -6.42 -28.05
C ILE A 165 -5.69 -5.78 -26.77
N VAL A 166 -5.00 -6.05 -25.66
CA VAL A 166 -5.34 -5.55 -24.33
C VAL A 166 -4.35 -4.47 -23.93
N GLN A 167 -4.87 -3.33 -23.53
CA GLN A 167 -4.13 -2.25 -22.87
C GLN A 167 -4.36 -2.32 -21.36
N LYS A 168 -3.29 -2.29 -20.57
CA LYS A 168 -3.40 -2.30 -19.12
C LYS A 168 -2.34 -1.45 -18.46
N ARG A 169 -2.74 -0.73 -17.41
CA ARG A 169 -1.81 -0.04 -16.54
C ARG A 169 -1.21 -1.00 -15.51
N VAL A 170 0.09 -1.20 -15.58
CA VAL A 170 0.86 -2.09 -14.70
C VAL A 170 1.85 -1.27 -13.90
N ARG A 171 2.25 -1.81 -12.74
CA ARG A 171 3.42 -1.30 -12.03
C ARG A 171 4.67 -1.70 -12.82
N THR A 172 5.74 -0.94 -12.70
CA THR A 172 7.05 -1.28 -13.27
C THR A 172 8.12 -0.94 -12.23
N TYR A 173 8.75 -1.95 -11.63
CA TYR A 173 9.85 -1.72 -10.68
C TYR A 173 11.15 -1.28 -11.36
N GLN A 174 11.27 -1.51 -12.67
CA GLN A 174 12.40 -1.07 -13.50
C GLN A 174 11.90 -0.01 -14.48
N LEU A 175 12.24 1.25 -14.22
CA LEU A 175 11.91 2.35 -15.11
C LEU A 175 12.78 2.29 -16.38
N PHE A 176 12.19 2.64 -17.52
CA PHE A 176 12.85 2.91 -18.82
C PHE A 176 13.32 1.71 -19.66
N HIS A 177 12.72 0.53 -19.53
CA HIS A 177 12.88 -0.49 -20.57
C HIS A 177 12.07 -0.08 -21.80
N ARG A 178 12.74 0.36 -22.86
CA ARG A 178 12.11 0.72 -24.16
C ARG A 178 11.67 -0.52 -24.97
N GLU A 179 11.51 -1.66 -24.31
CA GLU A 179 11.49 -2.98 -24.94
C GLU A 179 10.19 -3.74 -24.64
N ARG A 180 9.94 -4.76 -25.47
CA ARG A 180 8.91 -5.77 -25.26
C ARG A 180 9.18 -6.50 -23.95
N ILE A 181 8.27 -6.40 -22.99
CA ILE A 181 8.38 -7.11 -21.71
C ILE A 181 7.55 -8.39 -21.72
N SER A 182 8.00 -9.37 -20.96
CA SER A 182 7.20 -10.56 -20.67
C SER A 182 6.11 -10.23 -19.66
N ILE A 183 4.87 -10.52 -20.04
CA ILE A 183 3.66 -10.32 -19.26
C ILE A 183 3.06 -11.68 -19.00
N VAL A 184 2.63 -11.89 -17.77
CA VAL A 184 1.93 -13.09 -17.35
C VAL A 184 0.45 -12.77 -17.26
N VAL A 185 -0.37 -13.55 -17.96
CA VAL A 185 -1.82 -13.40 -18.01
C VAL A 185 -2.45 -14.70 -17.49
N LEU A 186 -3.46 -14.58 -16.63
CA LEU A 186 -4.26 -15.74 -16.21
C LEU A 186 -5.19 -16.18 -17.35
N PRO A 187 -5.26 -17.47 -17.69
CA PRO A 187 -5.97 -17.98 -18.87
C PRO A 187 -7.49 -17.79 -18.82
N GLU A 188 -8.07 -17.67 -17.63
CA GLU A 188 -9.50 -17.40 -17.44
C GLU A 188 -9.82 -15.89 -17.39
N LEU A 189 -8.80 -15.04 -17.25
CA LEU A 189 -8.95 -13.61 -16.99
C LEU A 189 -8.09 -12.82 -17.97
N PRO A 190 -8.59 -12.51 -19.17
CA PRO A 190 -7.79 -11.93 -20.24
C PRO A 190 -7.25 -10.52 -19.94
N LEU A 191 -7.91 -9.80 -19.04
CA LEU A 191 -7.55 -8.46 -18.59
C LEU A 191 -6.55 -8.46 -17.41
N SER A 192 -6.00 -9.63 -17.07
CA SER A 192 -5.23 -9.83 -15.86
C SER A 192 -3.72 -9.62 -16.00
N GLY A 193 -3.20 -9.24 -17.17
CA GLY A 193 -1.76 -9.14 -17.45
C GLY A 193 -0.94 -8.39 -16.39
N GLN A 194 0.18 -8.96 -15.97
CA GLN A 194 1.17 -8.35 -15.07
C GLN A 194 2.60 -8.64 -15.57
N PRO A 195 3.57 -7.73 -15.41
CA PRO A 195 4.95 -8.00 -15.79
C PRO A 195 5.51 -9.19 -15.02
N LYS A 196 6.18 -10.11 -15.74
CA LYS A 196 6.81 -11.29 -15.14
C LYS A 196 7.85 -10.90 -14.09
N ALA A 197 8.68 -9.91 -14.40
CA ALA A 197 9.69 -9.38 -13.49
C ALA A 197 9.06 -8.86 -12.18
N ASP A 198 7.89 -8.22 -12.24
CA ASP A 198 7.20 -7.70 -11.06
C ASP A 198 6.62 -8.83 -10.21
N ILE A 199 6.04 -9.86 -10.83
CA ILE A 199 5.60 -11.08 -10.14
C ILE A 199 6.80 -11.76 -9.48
N GLU A 200 7.91 -11.90 -10.20
CA GLU A 200 9.14 -12.49 -9.68
C GLU A 200 9.76 -11.68 -8.56
N ILE A 201 9.69 -10.34 -8.61
CA ILE A 201 10.16 -9.46 -7.51
C ILE A 201 9.23 -9.58 -6.32
N ASP A 202 7.91 -9.58 -6.50
CA ASP A 202 6.95 -9.81 -5.43
C ASP A 202 7.21 -11.20 -4.82
N VAL A 203 7.42 -12.23 -5.63
CA VAL A 203 7.74 -13.60 -5.20
C VAL A 203 9.10 -13.67 -4.54
N ALA A 204 10.12 -13.00 -5.05
CA ALA A 204 11.44 -12.94 -4.46
C ALA A 204 11.38 -12.21 -3.13
N SER A 205 10.57 -11.16 -2.99
CA SER A 205 10.31 -10.52 -1.70
C SER A 205 9.68 -11.50 -0.69
N TYR A 206 9.01 -12.55 -1.18
CA TYR A 206 8.48 -13.65 -0.37
C TYR A 206 9.44 -14.86 -0.23
N ARG A 207 10.34 -15.11 -1.20
CA ARG A 207 11.19 -16.32 -1.32
C ARG A 207 12.66 -16.11 -1.01
N GLN A 208 13.20 -14.89 -1.09
CA GLN A 208 14.61 -14.64 -0.80
C GLN A 208 14.89 -15.20 0.58
N VAL A 209 16.02 -15.86 0.75
CA VAL A 209 16.44 -16.73 1.87
C VAL A 209 16.39 -16.07 3.27
N TYR A 210 15.97 -14.80 3.36
CA TYR A 210 15.66 -14.03 4.57
C TYR A 210 14.14 -13.91 4.89
N ALA A 211 13.27 -14.38 4.01
CA ALA A 211 11.80 -14.43 4.11
C ALA A 211 11.27 -15.88 4.21
N THR A 212 12.16 -16.88 4.15
CA THR A 212 11.83 -18.30 4.33
C THR A 212 11.41 -18.67 5.75
N SER A 213 11.57 -17.81 6.74
CA SER A 213 10.91 -18.06 8.01
C SER A 213 9.46 -17.57 7.89
N ARG A 214 8.52 -18.52 7.79
CA ARG A 214 7.15 -18.32 8.29
C ARG A 214 7.19 -17.60 9.66
N ASP A 215 8.28 -17.80 10.41
CA ASP A 215 8.58 -17.22 11.71
C ASP A 215 8.70 -15.69 11.71
N ARG A 216 9.21 -15.00 10.67
CA ARG A 216 9.31 -13.53 10.71
C ARG A 216 7.95 -12.82 10.64
N ILE A 217 7.04 -13.31 9.78
CA ILE A 217 5.68 -12.76 9.75
C ILE A 217 4.96 -13.12 11.04
N ARG A 218 5.20 -14.30 11.60
CA ARG A 218 4.70 -14.67 12.93
C ARG A 218 5.26 -13.76 14.02
N GLU A 219 6.54 -13.39 13.98
CA GLU A 219 7.17 -12.45 14.91
C GLU A 219 6.50 -11.07 14.84
N ILE A 220 6.29 -10.54 13.63
CA ILE A 220 5.56 -9.28 13.44
C ILE A 220 4.11 -9.43 13.95
N GLN A 221 3.46 -10.56 13.67
CA GLN A 221 2.12 -10.85 14.18
C GLN A 221 2.11 -10.91 15.72
N TYR A 222 3.14 -11.44 16.37
CA TYR A 222 3.24 -11.46 17.83
C TYR A 222 3.43 -10.05 18.40
N ILE A 223 4.27 -9.22 17.79
CA ILE A 223 4.41 -7.81 18.19
C ILE A 223 3.09 -7.07 18.04
N VAL A 224 2.39 -7.26 16.93
CA VAL A 224 1.08 -6.63 16.70
C VAL A 224 0.03 -7.15 17.68
N ALA A 225 0.01 -8.46 17.95
CA ALA A 225 -0.89 -9.07 18.93
C ALA A 225 -0.61 -8.51 20.33
N PHE A 226 0.65 -8.43 20.74
CA PHE A 226 1.06 -7.78 21.99
C PHE A 226 0.50 -6.36 22.07
N TRP A 227 0.65 -5.56 21.02
CA TRP A 227 0.13 -4.20 21.00
C TRP A 227 -1.40 -4.11 21.06
N ILE A 228 -2.12 -5.02 20.42
CA ILE A 228 -3.59 -5.10 20.51
C ILE A 228 -4.00 -5.41 21.95
N PHE A 229 -3.42 -6.44 22.58
CA PHE A 229 -3.74 -6.79 23.97
C PHE A 229 -3.34 -5.68 24.94
N PHE A 230 -2.12 -5.15 24.81
CA PHE A 230 -1.64 -4.06 25.66
C PHE A 230 -2.54 -2.81 25.57
N THR A 231 -2.99 -2.45 24.38
CA THR A 231 -3.88 -1.29 24.21
C THR A 231 -5.29 -1.57 24.72
N LEU A 232 -5.80 -2.79 24.54
CA LEU A 232 -7.10 -3.21 25.08
C LEU A 232 -7.09 -3.23 26.62
N ASP A 233 -6.07 -3.85 27.22
CA ASP A 233 -5.90 -3.92 28.67
C ASP A 233 -5.69 -2.52 29.27
N GLY A 234 -4.92 -1.67 28.59
CA GLY A 234 -4.75 -0.27 28.98
C GLY A 234 -6.05 0.53 28.94
N THR A 235 -6.89 0.32 27.91
CA THR A 235 -8.25 0.88 27.85
C THR A 235 -9.10 0.43 29.04
N LEU A 236 -9.12 -0.87 29.34
CA LEU A 236 -9.87 -1.40 30.49
C LEU A 236 -9.36 -0.84 31.82
N TYR A 237 -8.04 -0.72 31.96
CA TYR A 237 -7.41 -0.14 33.14
C TYR A 237 -7.80 1.32 33.34
N LEU A 238 -7.79 2.13 32.29
CA LEU A 238 -8.22 3.54 32.36
C LEU A 238 -9.69 3.67 32.77
N LEU A 239 -10.57 2.83 32.22
CA LEU A 239 -11.97 2.78 32.61
C LEU A 239 -12.14 2.40 34.09
N PHE A 240 -11.34 1.44 34.57
CA PHE A 240 -11.31 1.08 35.98
C PHE A 240 -10.84 2.24 36.87
N GLN A 241 -9.84 3.01 36.45
CA GLN A 241 -9.38 4.19 37.19
C GLN A 241 -10.44 5.30 37.21
N MET A 242 -11.11 5.55 36.08
CA MET A 242 -12.24 6.50 36.03
C MET A 242 -13.38 6.09 36.97
N TYR A 243 -13.64 4.80 37.12
CA TYR A 243 -14.66 4.30 38.04
C TYR A 243 -14.32 4.56 39.52
N GLN A 244 -13.03 4.60 39.89
CA GLN A 244 -12.60 4.87 41.26
C GLN A 244 -12.59 6.35 41.63
N VAL A 245 -12.63 7.22 40.63
CA VAL A 245 -12.49 8.67 40.77
C VAL A 245 -13.87 9.33 40.84
N ASN A 246 -13.96 10.51 41.48
CA ASN A 246 -15.23 11.22 41.61
C ASN A 246 -15.84 11.54 40.22
N PRO A 247 -17.10 11.13 39.95
CA PRO A 247 -17.76 11.32 38.65
C PRO A 247 -17.98 12.79 38.27
N ALA A 248 -17.85 13.73 39.21
CA ALA A 248 -17.90 15.16 38.92
C ALA A 248 -16.76 15.63 37.99
N TYR A 249 -15.64 14.91 37.96
CA TYR A 249 -14.46 15.27 37.16
C TYR A 249 -14.27 14.38 35.94
N GLU A 250 -14.69 13.11 36.00
CA GLU A 250 -14.52 12.15 34.90
C GLU A 250 -15.79 11.31 34.75
N ASP A 251 -16.44 11.41 33.58
CA ASP A 251 -17.67 10.66 33.30
C ASP A 251 -17.36 9.23 32.85
N PHE A 252 -17.34 8.31 33.83
CA PHE A 252 -17.15 6.88 33.58
C PHE A 252 -18.21 6.29 32.63
N GLN A 253 -19.48 6.71 32.73
CA GLN A 253 -20.55 6.12 31.91
C GLN A 253 -20.35 6.49 30.44
N LEU A 254 -20.04 7.76 30.17
CA LEU A 254 -19.72 8.23 28.84
C LEU A 254 -18.46 7.53 28.29
N ALA A 255 -17.40 7.42 29.11
CA ALA A 255 -16.16 6.75 28.72
C ALA A 255 -16.37 5.27 28.37
N TRP A 256 -17.19 4.56 29.14
CA TRP A 256 -17.58 3.18 28.87
C TRP A 256 -18.35 3.05 27.56
N ILE A 257 -19.36 3.89 27.34
CA ILE A 257 -20.17 3.88 26.10
C ILE A 257 -19.27 4.12 24.89
N ILE A 258 -18.41 5.14 24.95
CA ILE A 258 -17.46 5.46 23.87
C ILE A 258 -16.53 4.27 23.61
N SER A 259 -15.93 3.71 24.66
CA SER A 259 -15.00 2.58 24.53
C SER A 259 -15.68 1.36 23.93
N ALA A 260 -16.87 1.00 24.42
CA ALA A 260 -17.63 -0.13 23.92
C ALA A 260 -18.04 0.07 22.46
N ALA A 261 -18.59 1.24 22.10
CA ALA A 261 -18.95 1.55 20.72
C ALA A 261 -17.72 1.53 19.80
N PHE A 262 -16.58 2.06 20.26
CA PHE A 262 -15.36 2.10 19.47
C PHE A 262 -14.77 0.71 19.24
N VAL A 263 -14.62 -0.10 20.30
CA VAL A 263 -14.04 -1.45 20.23
C VAL A 263 -14.94 -2.43 19.48
N LEU A 264 -16.27 -2.36 19.66
CA LEU A 264 -17.19 -3.33 19.07
C LEU A 264 -17.66 -2.95 17.66
N VAL A 265 -17.72 -1.65 17.34
CA VAL A 265 -18.26 -1.17 16.05
C VAL A 265 -17.17 -0.57 15.18
N VAL A 266 -16.47 0.46 15.68
CA VAL A 266 -15.53 1.24 14.86
C VAL A 266 -14.31 0.41 14.46
N VAL A 267 -13.65 -0.24 15.43
CA VAL A 267 -12.43 -1.01 15.19
C VAL A 267 -12.68 -2.15 14.18
N PRO A 268 -13.68 -3.03 14.34
CA PRO A 268 -13.93 -4.10 13.36
C PRO A 268 -14.31 -3.55 11.98
N LEU A 269 -15.15 -2.51 11.93
CA LEU A 269 -15.60 -1.93 10.66
C LEU A 269 -14.43 -1.35 9.86
N VAL A 270 -13.55 -0.58 10.51
CA VAL A 270 -12.40 0.03 9.84
C VAL A 270 -11.32 -1.02 9.54
N ALA A 271 -10.98 -1.86 10.52
CA ALA A 271 -9.92 -2.85 10.37
C ALA A 271 -10.27 -3.93 9.33
N PHE A 272 -11.52 -4.42 9.30
CA PHE A 272 -11.95 -5.37 8.28
C PHE A 272 -12.37 -4.66 6.99
N GLY A 273 -13.29 -3.69 7.08
CA GLY A 273 -13.90 -3.04 5.91
C GLY A 273 -12.91 -2.21 5.11
N GLY A 274 -12.06 -1.42 5.77
CA GLY A 274 -11.02 -0.63 5.10
C GLY A 274 -10.02 -1.52 4.36
N ASN A 275 -9.53 -2.57 5.01
CA ASN A 275 -8.65 -3.54 4.37
C ASN A 275 -9.35 -4.33 3.25
N TRP A 276 -10.65 -4.64 3.40
CA TRP A 276 -11.44 -5.31 2.37
C TRP A 276 -11.59 -4.45 1.11
N ILE A 277 -11.90 -3.16 1.25
CA ILE A 277 -12.00 -2.23 0.12
C ILE A 277 -10.65 -2.14 -0.59
N ARG A 278 -9.55 -1.98 0.17
CA ARG A 278 -8.19 -1.95 -0.38
C ARG A 278 -7.85 -3.24 -1.14
N TRP A 279 -8.15 -4.38 -0.54
CA TRP A 279 -7.93 -5.70 -1.16
C TRP A 279 -8.77 -5.90 -2.41
N SER A 280 -10.06 -5.58 -2.37
CA SER A 280 -10.97 -5.71 -3.49
C SER A 280 -10.51 -4.85 -4.67
N SER A 281 -10.07 -3.61 -4.38
CA SER A 281 -9.52 -2.69 -5.37
C SER A 281 -8.23 -3.24 -5.99
N TYR A 282 -7.32 -3.77 -5.17
CA TYR A 282 -6.08 -4.42 -5.63
C TYR A 282 -6.37 -5.67 -6.47
N LYS A 283 -7.25 -6.56 -6.01
CA LYS A 283 -7.68 -7.75 -6.75
C LYS A 283 -8.30 -7.37 -8.09
N ARG A 284 -9.18 -6.37 -8.11
CA ARG A 284 -9.81 -5.87 -9.35
C ARG A 284 -8.78 -5.26 -10.29
N TRP A 285 -7.82 -4.49 -9.77
CA TRP A 285 -6.71 -3.96 -10.57
C TRP A 285 -5.88 -5.08 -11.20
N LEU A 286 -5.47 -6.07 -10.40
CA LEU A 286 -4.73 -7.23 -10.90
C LEU A 286 -5.53 -8.02 -11.94
N THR A 287 -6.80 -8.32 -11.69
CA THR A 287 -7.53 -9.32 -12.49
C THR A 287 -8.40 -8.75 -13.60
N LYS A 288 -8.86 -7.50 -13.49
CA LYS A 288 -9.97 -6.97 -14.31
C LYS A 288 -9.76 -5.55 -14.87
N SER A 289 -8.66 -4.86 -14.58
CA SER A 289 -8.50 -3.45 -15.02
C SER A 289 -7.88 -3.24 -16.39
N GLY A 290 -7.67 -4.31 -17.17
CA GLY A 290 -7.32 -4.16 -18.58
C GLY A 290 -8.50 -3.58 -19.38
N ARG A 291 -8.19 -2.93 -20.49
CA ARG A 291 -9.14 -2.47 -21.50
C ARG A 291 -8.79 -3.14 -22.82
N VAL A 292 -9.79 -3.63 -23.54
CA VAL A 292 -9.61 -4.11 -24.91
C VAL A 292 -9.58 -2.90 -25.85
N LEU A 293 -8.57 -2.85 -26.73
CA LEU A 293 -8.46 -1.83 -27.77
C LEU A 293 -9.29 -2.25 -28.98
N THR A 294 -9.94 -1.29 -29.63
CA THR A 294 -10.58 -1.50 -30.94
C THR A 294 -9.55 -1.35 -32.07
N ASP A 295 -9.85 -1.86 -33.27
CA ASP A 295 -8.94 -1.80 -34.43
C ASP A 295 -8.47 -0.38 -34.75
N ASP A 296 -9.36 0.60 -34.64
CA ASP A 296 -9.04 2.03 -34.83
C ASP A 296 -8.03 2.56 -33.81
N GLU A 297 -8.11 2.11 -32.55
CA GLU A 297 -7.18 2.51 -31.49
C GLU A 297 -5.83 1.80 -31.66
N THR A 298 -5.85 0.54 -32.08
CA THR A 298 -4.65 -0.25 -32.38
C THR A 298 -3.80 0.42 -33.47
N ASN A 299 -4.43 0.79 -34.58
CA ASN A 299 -3.74 1.44 -35.71
C ASN A 299 -3.08 2.77 -35.33
N ARG A 300 -3.64 3.50 -34.35
CA ARG A 300 -3.06 4.76 -33.84
C ARG A 300 -1.86 4.57 -32.93
N ILE A 301 -1.77 3.43 -32.25
CA ILE A 301 -0.72 3.17 -31.25
C ILE A 301 0.47 2.42 -31.87
N VAL A 302 0.22 1.58 -32.89
CA VAL A 302 1.26 0.81 -33.61
C VAL A 302 2.11 1.70 -34.54
N ILE A 303 1.64 2.90 -34.92
CA ILE A 303 2.40 3.85 -35.75
C ILE A 303 2.90 5.01 -34.88
N PRO A 304 4.10 4.87 -34.25
CA PRO A 304 5.16 5.83 -34.60
C PRO A 304 6.59 5.24 -34.54
N ALA A 305 6.80 3.95 -34.83
CA ALA A 305 8.15 3.35 -34.76
C ALA A 305 8.66 2.61 -36.01
N GLN A 306 7.87 2.51 -37.09
CA GLN A 306 8.31 1.87 -38.34
C GLN A 306 7.88 2.64 -39.60
N SER A 307 8.07 3.97 -39.64
CA SER A 307 8.29 4.65 -40.92
C SER A 307 9.75 4.47 -41.34
N THR A 308 10.16 3.22 -41.54
CA THR A 308 11.43 2.86 -42.19
C THR A 308 11.34 3.25 -43.67
N ASP A 309 12.04 4.31 -44.03
CA ASP A 309 12.83 4.49 -45.27
C ASP A 309 12.19 4.33 -46.66
N SER A 310 10.92 3.94 -46.79
CA SER A 310 10.27 3.76 -48.09
C SER A 310 9.70 5.06 -48.70
N GLU A 311 9.58 6.15 -47.93
CA GLU A 311 9.15 7.45 -48.46
C GLU A 311 10.30 8.29 -49.04
N LEU A 312 11.56 7.98 -48.72
CA LEU A 312 12.71 8.66 -49.34
C LEU A 312 13.05 8.09 -50.74
N ALA A 313 12.52 6.91 -51.10
CA ALA A 313 12.79 6.23 -52.37
C ALA A 313 11.77 6.56 -53.48
N LYS A 314 10.76 7.42 -53.23
CA LYS A 314 9.77 7.85 -54.23
C LYS A 314 9.83 9.37 -54.47
N ARG A 315 10.99 9.87 -54.88
CA ARG A 315 11.05 11.07 -55.73
C ARG A 315 11.56 10.70 -57.12
N PRO A 316 10.67 10.61 -58.13
CA PRO A 316 11.11 10.53 -59.51
C PRO A 316 11.38 11.95 -60.04
N GLY A 317 12.57 12.16 -60.58
CA GLY A 317 12.78 13.15 -61.65
C GLY A 317 13.65 14.36 -61.33
N ALA A 318 14.68 14.49 -62.17
CA ALA A 318 15.37 15.70 -62.61
C ALA A 318 16.45 16.30 -61.68
N ALA A 319 17.72 16.05 -62.01
CA ALA A 319 18.41 16.94 -62.93
C ALA A 319 19.71 16.30 -63.45
N ASN A 320 19.82 16.25 -64.78
CA ASN A 320 21.07 16.11 -65.52
C ASN A 320 22.10 17.12 -65.01
N ASN A 321 23.35 16.67 -64.89
CA ASN A 321 24.49 17.39 -65.44
C ASN A 321 25.64 16.40 -65.63
N SER A 322 25.69 15.88 -66.85
CA SER A 322 26.94 15.59 -67.54
C SER A 322 27.75 16.89 -67.61
N ASP A 323 28.96 16.86 -67.09
CA ASP A 323 30.18 17.47 -67.65
C ASP A 323 31.14 17.74 -66.50
N TYR A 324 32.22 16.97 -66.47
CA TYR A 324 33.60 17.45 -66.49
C TYR A 324 34.51 16.24 -66.33
N SER A 325 34.80 15.62 -67.47
CA SER A 325 36.01 14.83 -67.65
C SER A 325 37.16 15.80 -67.93
N ALA A 326 38.18 15.74 -67.08
CA ALA A 326 39.60 16.04 -67.34
C ALA A 326 40.00 17.41 -67.97
N MET A 327 40.56 18.25 -67.08
CA MET A 327 41.77 19.08 -67.21
C MET A 327 41.89 20.10 -68.36
N VAL A 328 42.15 21.35 -67.97
CA VAL A 328 42.35 22.57 -68.80
C VAL A 328 41.07 23.33 -69.12
#